data_AF-A0A957NET5-F1
#
_entry.id   AF-A0A957NET5-F1
#
_cell.length_a   1.000
_cell.length_b   1.000
_cell.length_c   1.000
_cell.angle_alpha   90.00
_cell.angle_beta   90.00
_cell.angle_gamma   90.00
#
_symmetry.space_group_name_H-M   'P 1'
#
loop_
_entity.id
_entity.type
_entity.pdbx_description
1 polymer ?
#
loop_
_entity_poly.entity_id
_entity_poly.type
_entity_poly.pdbx_seq_one_letter_code
_entity_poly.pdbx_strand_id
1 'polypeptide(L)'
;SEILTWPWGGRIAELLIGPERTWEPANDAQARYWMTRYPTAALLPMMGFVKLVRSQELEAIQRPILVIYSPNDQVINPDRVEEAYERFGSPIKKLVAIDDPQDPSNHVLAGRILSPDDTPKIEQIILDFVASLE
;
A
#
# COMPACT_ATOMS: atom_id res chain seq x y z
N SER A 1 5.62 -7.74 -7.13
CA SER A 1 6.32 -8.71 -8.02
C SER A 1 7.17 -9.65 -7.17
N GLU A 2 6.79 -10.93 -7.08
CA GLU A 2 7.51 -11.93 -6.28
C GLU A 2 8.95 -12.19 -6.74
N ILE A 3 9.25 -11.85 -8.01
CA ILE A 3 10.54 -12.06 -8.66
C ILE A 3 11.72 -11.47 -7.89
N LEU A 4 11.48 -10.37 -7.16
CA LEU A 4 12.49 -9.67 -6.36
C LEU A 4 12.99 -10.53 -5.18
N THR A 5 12.24 -11.57 -4.80
CA THR A 5 12.57 -12.47 -3.68
C THR A 5 13.05 -13.86 -4.15
N TRP A 6 13.19 -14.06 -5.46
CA TRP A 6 13.70 -15.30 -6.04
C TRP A 6 15.24 -15.36 -5.98
N PRO A 7 15.84 -16.55 -6.15
CA PRO A 7 17.26 -16.65 -6.47
C PRO A 7 17.58 -15.73 -7.65
N TRP A 8 18.65 -14.95 -7.53
CA TRP A 8 19.07 -13.95 -8.54
C TRP A 8 18.06 -12.81 -8.80
N GLY A 9 17.01 -12.67 -7.98
CA GLY A 9 15.95 -11.67 -8.17
C GLY A 9 16.47 -10.25 -8.36
N GLY A 10 17.54 -9.87 -7.63
CA GLY A 10 18.22 -8.60 -7.81
C GLY A 10 18.84 -8.39 -9.19
N ARG A 11 19.55 -9.41 -9.70
CA ARG A 11 20.15 -9.36 -11.04
C ARG A 11 19.09 -9.33 -12.13
N ILE A 12 18.02 -10.11 -11.97
CA ILE A 12 16.90 -10.12 -12.92
C ILE A 12 16.22 -8.74 -12.93
N ALA A 13 15.96 -8.15 -11.75
CA ALA A 13 15.36 -6.82 -11.66
C ALA A 13 16.23 -5.73 -12.30
N GLU A 14 17.54 -5.76 -12.04
CA GLU A 14 18.51 -4.84 -12.65
C GLU A 14 18.56 -4.97 -14.18
N LEU A 15 18.42 -6.18 -14.73
CA LEU A 15 18.35 -6.41 -16.17
C LEU A 15 17.04 -5.89 -16.81
N LEU A 16 15.92 -5.98 -16.10
CA LEU A 16 14.60 -5.58 -16.62
C LEU A 16 14.34 -4.08 -16.45
N ILE A 17 14.75 -3.50 -15.32
CA ILE A 17 14.46 -2.11 -14.93
C ILE A 17 15.64 -1.19 -15.24
N GLY A 18 16.87 -1.73 -15.19
CA GLY A 18 18.11 -0.95 -15.15
C GLY A 18 18.66 -0.79 -13.73
N PRO A 19 19.80 -0.08 -13.58
CA PRO A 19 20.43 0.15 -12.28
C PRO A 19 19.58 1.04 -11.35
N GLU A 20 18.71 1.86 -11.92
CA GLU A 20 17.79 2.73 -11.20
C GLU A 20 16.36 2.58 -11.73
N ARG A 21 15.40 2.62 -10.81
CA ARG A 21 13.99 2.74 -11.12
C ARG A 21 13.60 4.22 -11.11
N THR A 22 12.98 4.67 -12.19
CA THR A 22 12.46 6.03 -12.35
C THR A 22 11.00 5.98 -12.77
N TRP A 23 10.20 6.95 -12.34
CA TRP A 23 8.81 7.12 -12.75
C TRP A 23 8.44 8.61 -12.76
N GLU A 24 7.44 8.97 -13.56
CA GLU A 24 7.01 10.37 -13.69
C GLU A 24 6.01 10.74 -12.58
N PRO A 25 6.23 11.86 -11.85
CA PRO A 25 5.27 12.35 -10.88
C PRO A 25 4.00 12.87 -11.58
N ALA A 26 2.85 12.72 -10.92
CA ALA A 26 1.56 13.19 -11.38
C ALA A 26 1.42 14.73 -11.33
N ASN A 27 2.18 15.41 -10.47
CA ASN A 27 2.20 16.87 -10.34
C ASN A 27 3.50 17.42 -9.71
N ASP A 28 3.69 18.74 -9.77
CA ASP A 28 4.87 19.44 -9.27
C ASP A 28 5.11 19.23 -7.76
N ALA A 29 4.04 19.10 -6.96
CA ALA A 29 4.17 18.86 -5.53
C ALA A 29 4.73 17.46 -5.26
N GLN A 30 4.24 16.44 -5.98
CA GLN A 30 4.80 15.09 -5.89
C GLN A 30 6.25 15.06 -6.38
N ALA A 31 6.57 15.76 -7.47
CA ALA A 31 7.93 15.90 -7.98
C ALA A 31 8.89 16.53 -6.95
N ARG A 32 8.40 17.52 -6.20
CA ARG A 32 9.18 18.23 -5.18
C ARG A 32 9.43 17.42 -3.92
N TYR A 33 8.44 16.66 -3.46
CA TYR A 33 8.46 16.04 -2.14
C TYR A 33 8.74 14.54 -2.14
N TRP A 34 8.61 13.85 -3.29
CA TRP A 34 8.79 12.40 -3.37
C TRP A 34 10.04 12.04 -4.17
N MET A 35 10.64 10.91 -3.82
CA MET A 35 11.78 10.35 -4.56
C MET A 35 11.27 9.54 -5.76
N THR A 36 11.33 10.14 -6.95
CA THR A 36 10.86 9.52 -8.21
C THR A 36 11.93 8.67 -8.89
N ARG A 37 13.20 8.80 -8.49
CA ARG A 37 14.35 8.03 -8.99
C ARG A 37 15.15 7.45 -7.84
N TYR A 38 15.41 6.16 -7.87
CA TYR A 38 16.20 5.46 -6.85
C TYR A 38 16.82 4.16 -7.37
N PRO A 39 17.87 3.61 -6.73
CA PRO A 39 18.50 2.37 -7.16
C PRO A 39 17.52 1.19 -7.17
N THR A 40 17.54 0.38 -8.23
CA THR A 40 16.72 -0.85 -8.32
C THR A 40 16.99 -1.80 -7.16
N ALA A 41 18.23 -1.79 -6.64
CA ALA A 41 18.64 -2.54 -5.47
C ALA A 41 17.79 -2.24 -4.21
N ALA A 42 17.18 -1.05 -4.10
CA ALA A 42 16.32 -0.70 -2.97
C ALA A 42 15.01 -1.51 -2.92
N LEU A 43 14.59 -2.08 -4.06
CA LEU A 43 13.38 -2.91 -4.13
C LEU A 43 13.53 -4.26 -3.44
N LEU A 44 14.77 -4.77 -3.32
CA LEU A 44 15.06 -6.08 -2.74
C LEU A 44 14.72 -6.13 -1.23
N PRO A 45 15.28 -5.26 -0.37
CA PRO A 45 14.93 -5.29 1.05
C PRO A 45 13.46 -4.95 1.29
N MET A 46 12.86 -4.06 0.47
CA MET A 46 11.44 -3.75 0.54
C MET A 46 10.58 -5.02 0.32
N MET A 47 10.81 -5.75 -0.77
CA MET A 47 10.06 -7.00 -1.02
C MET A 47 10.42 -8.12 -0.05
N GLY A 48 11.64 -8.15 0.48
CA GLY A 48 12.03 -9.04 1.57
C GLY A 48 11.17 -8.82 2.81
N PHE A 49 10.92 -7.56 3.18
CA PHE A 49 10.04 -7.21 4.29
C PHE A 49 8.58 -7.60 4.00
N VAL A 50 8.07 -7.31 2.80
CA VAL A 50 6.71 -7.74 2.38
C VAL A 50 6.54 -9.25 2.50
N LYS A 51 7.53 -10.03 2.03
CA LYS A 51 7.52 -11.50 2.13
C LYS A 51 7.51 -11.96 3.58
N LEU A 52 8.31 -11.34 4.45
CA LEU A 52 8.35 -11.64 5.88
C LEU A 52 7.01 -11.37 6.56
N VAL A 53 6.38 -10.21 6.30
CA VAL A 53 5.09 -9.84 6.90
C VAL A 53 3.99 -10.82 6.46
N ARG A 54 3.97 -11.21 5.19
CA ARG A 54 2.97 -12.16 4.67
C ARG A 54 3.04 -13.53 5.33
N SER A 55 4.22 -13.95 5.81
CA SER A 55 4.40 -15.21 6.52
C SER A 55 4.13 -15.13 8.03
N GLN A 56 3.76 -13.97 8.57
CA GLN A 56 3.42 -13.84 10.00
C GLN A 56 2.03 -14.42 10.29
N GLU A 57 1.82 -14.81 11.54
CA GLU A 57 0.54 -15.27 12.08
C GLU A 57 -0.39 -14.07 12.34
N LEU A 58 -1.05 -13.59 11.29
CA LEU A 58 -2.01 -12.47 11.38
C LEU A 58 -3.23 -12.84 12.25
N GLU A 59 -3.52 -14.13 12.34
CA GLU A 59 -4.56 -14.75 13.16
C GLU A 59 -4.37 -14.45 14.65
N ALA A 60 -3.13 -14.23 15.10
CA ALA A 60 -2.81 -13.89 16.49
C ALA A 60 -3.07 -12.40 16.82
N ILE A 61 -3.34 -11.55 15.82
CA ILE A 61 -3.57 -10.12 16.04
C ILE A 61 -5.04 -9.89 16.43
N GLN A 62 -5.25 -9.67 17.73
CA GLN A 62 -6.56 -9.52 18.37
C GLN A 62 -7.00 -8.06 18.58
N ARG A 63 -6.23 -7.08 18.09
CA ARG A 63 -6.51 -5.64 18.29
C ARG A 63 -7.52 -5.14 17.25
N PRO A 64 -8.32 -4.09 17.54
CA PRO A 64 -9.19 -3.49 16.53
C PRO A 64 -8.44 -3.10 15.26
N ILE A 65 -9.00 -3.43 14.09
CA ILE A 65 -8.36 -3.21 12.79
C ILE A 65 -9.32 -2.48 11.85
N LEU A 66 -8.82 -1.39 11.27
CA LEU A 66 -9.44 -0.72 10.14
C LEU A 66 -8.51 -0.84 8.94
N VAL A 67 -9.02 -1.39 7.84
CA VAL A 67 -8.33 -1.42 6.54
C VAL A 67 -9.14 -0.58 5.57
N ILE A 68 -8.50 0.43 5.00
CA ILE A 68 -9.06 1.26 3.94
C ILE A 68 -8.21 1.02 2.69
N TYR A 69 -8.82 0.64 1.59
CA TYR A 69 -8.13 0.31 0.33
C TYR A 69 -8.96 0.71 -0.89
N SER A 70 -8.36 0.70 -2.08
CA SER A 70 -9.10 0.77 -3.33
C SER A 70 -9.11 -0.59 -4.03
N PRO A 71 -10.27 -1.09 -4.49
CA PRO A 71 -10.35 -2.25 -5.38
C PRO A 71 -9.66 -2.03 -6.74
N ASN A 72 -9.41 -0.77 -7.10
CA ASN A 72 -8.82 -0.37 -8.39
C ASN A 72 -7.35 0.08 -8.28
N ASP A 73 -6.69 -0.20 -7.14
CA ASP A 73 -5.30 0.16 -6.88
C ASP A 73 -4.35 -0.48 -7.92
N GLN A 74 -3.56 0.34 -8.59
CA GLN A 74 -2.63 -0.09 -9.65
C GLN A 74 -1.21 -0.33 -9.15
N VAL A 75 -0.92 -0.05 -7.88
CA VAL A 75 0.41 -0.14 -7.26
C VAL A 75 0.54 -1.43 -6.45
N ILE A 76 -0.50 -1.81 -5.72
CA ILE A 76 -0.56 -3.09 -4.98
C ILE A 76 -1.55 -4.06 -5.64
N ASN A 77 -1.69 -5.26 -5.06
CA ASN A 77 -2.73 -6.20 -5.46
C ASN A 77 -3.86 -6.15 -4.39
N PRO A 78 -5.05 -5.64 -4.74
CA PRO A 78 -6.19 -5.54 -3.81
C PRO A 78 -6.65 -6.89 -3.24
N ASP A 79 -6.64 -7.97 -4.02
CA ASP A 79 -7.00 -9.32 -3.53
C ASP A 79 -6.13 -9.72 -2.34
N ARG A 80 -4.83 -9.35 -2.34
CA ARG A 80 -3.93 -9.63 -1.22
C ARG A 80 -4.26 -8.82 0.05
N VAL A 81 -4.91 -7.67 -0.09
CA VAL A 81 -5.41 -6.88 1.04
C VAL A 81 -6.61 -7.59 1.65
N GLU A 82 -7.55 -8.04 0.82
CA GLU A 82 -8.73 -8.80 1.26
C GLU A 82 -8.32 -10.13 1.93
N GLU A 83 -7.43 -10.90 1.30
CA GLU A 83 -6.89 -12.14 1.87
C GLU A 83 -6.24 -11.90 3.25
N ALA A 84 -5.45 -10.84 3.39
CA ALA A 84 -4.82 -10.51 4.67
C ALA A 84 -5.85 -10.05 5.71
N TYR A 85 -6.86 -9.28 5.30
CA TYR A 85 -7.94 -8.82 6.15
C TYR A 85 -8.73 -10.00 6.75
N GLU A 86 -9.04 -11.00 5.93
CA GLU A 86 -9.76 -12.20 6.37
C GLU A 86 -8.97 -12.99 7.41
N ARG A 87 -7.65 -13.05 7.28
CA ARG A 87 -6.77 -13.76 8.22
C ARG A 87 -6.68 -13.13 9.61
N PHE A 88 -6.87 -11.82 9.76
CA PHE A 88 -6.76 -11.19 11.08
C PHE A 88 -7.79 -11.78 12.06
N GLY A 89 -7.31 -12.20 13.23
CA GLY A 89 -8.13 -12.79 14.30
C GLY A 89 -8.91 -11.77 15.13
N SER A 90 -8.82 -10.48 14.81
CA SER A 90 -9.48 -9.42 15.56
C SER A 90 -11.01 -9.60 15.58
N PRO A 91 -11.65 -9.53 16.76
CA PRO A 91 -13.11 -9.54 16.88
C PRO A 91 -13.75 -8.23 16.40
N ILE A 92 -12.97 -7.15 16.28
CA ILE A 92 -13.40 -5.84 15.80
C ILE A 92 -12.54 -5.47 14.60
N LYS A 93 -13.01 -5.83 13.40
CA LYS A 93 -12.35 -5.45 12.15
C LYS A 93 -13.33 -4.88 11.14
N LYS A 94 -12.88 -3.86 10.40
CA LYS A 94 -13.64 -3.19 9.34
C LYS A 94 -12.78 -3.04 8.09
N LEU A 95 -13.31 -3.47 6.95
CA LEU A 95 -12.74 -3.26 5.62
C LEU A 95 -13.58 -2.21 4.90
N VAL A 96 -12.94 -1.18 4.36
CA VAL A 96 -13.60 -0.10 3.62
C VAL A 96 -12.96 0.05 2.25
N ALA A 97 -13.75 -0.14 1.21
CA ALA A 97 -13.36 0.10 -0.17
C ALA A 97 -13.61 1.57 -0.57
N ILE A 98 -12.66 2.15 -1.29
CA ILE A 98 -12.75 3.47 -1.92
C ILE A 98 -12.62 3.26 -3.43
N ASP A 99 -13.74 3.36 -4.15
CA ASP A 99 -13.81 2.94 -5.56
C ASP A 99 -13.10 3.90 -6.52
N ASP A 100 -13.17 5.20 -6.24
CA ASP A 100 -12.71 6.27 -7.15
C ASP A 100 -12.03 7.40 -6.35
N PRO A 101 -10.87 7.15 -5.73
CA PRO A 101 -10.06 8.21 -5.14
C PRO A 101 -9.49 9.12 -6.24
N GLN A 102 -9.17 10.36 -5.88
CA GLN A 102 -8.63 11.37 -6.79
C GLN A 102 -7.25 11.00 -7.38
N ASP A 103 -6.46 10.20 -6.68
CA ASP A 103 -5.19 9.67 -7.21
C ASP A 103 -5.44 8.80 -8.45
N PRO A 104 -4.85 9.14 -9.63
CA PRO A 104 -5.02 8.36 -10.87
C PRO A 104 -4.62 6.89 -10.78
N SER A 105 -3.75 6.53 -9.83
CA SER A 105 -3.34 5.14 -9.59
C SER A 105 -4.22 4.40 -8.58
N ASN A 106 -5.20 5.09 -8.00
CA ASN A 106 -6.07 4.66 -6.92
C ASN A 106 -5.34 4.18 -5.65
N HIS A 107 -4.11 4.63 -5.42
CA HIS A 107 -3.25 4.10 -4.36
C HIS A 107 -3.22 4.99 -3.12
N VAL A 108 -3.09 6.30 -3.31
CA VAL A 108 -3.03 7.28 -2.22
C VAL A 108 -4.44 7.79 -1.95
N LEU A 109 -5.07 7.29 -0.89
CA LEU A 109 -6.48 7.56 -0.60
C LEU A 109 -6.73 8.87 0.16
N ALA A 110 -5.68 9.46 0.74
CA ALA A 110 -5.76 10.71 1.48
C ALA A 110 -4.42 11.45 1.41
N GLY A 111 -4.49 12.77 1.57
CA GLY A 111 -3.33 13.65 1.65
C GLY A 111 -3.33 14.70 0.55
N ARG A 112 -2.79 15.87 0.90
CA ARG A 112 -2.85 17.10 0.09
C ARG A 112 -2.29 17.00 -1.34
N ILE A 113 -1.39 16.05 -1.61
CA ILE A 113 -0.64 15.99 -2.88
C ILE A 113 -1.42 15.25 -3.97
N LEU A 114 -2.09 14.16 -3.64
CA LEU A 114 -2.79 13.31 -4.62
C LEU A 114 -4.28 13.17 -4.36
N SER A 115 -4.72 13.29 -3.10
CA SER A 115 -6.13 13.10 -2.72
C SER A 115 -6.62 14.10 -1.66
N PRO A 116 -6.43 15.43 -1.85
CA PRO A 116 -6.97 16.44 -0.94
C PRO A 116 -8.48 16.32 -0.76
N ASP A 117 -9.24 16.03 -1.81
CA ASP A 117 -10.70 16.04 -1.75
C ASP A 117 -11.28 14.80 -1.04
N ASP A 118 -10.56 13.67 -1.08
CA ASP A 118 -10.93 12.46 -0.34
C ASP A 118 -10.51 12.51 1.14
N THR A 119 -9.57 13.38 1.50
CA THR A 119 -8.99 13.44 2.85
C THR A 119 -10.06 13.57 3.95
N PRO A 120 -11.06 14.49 3.85
CA PRO A 120 -12.11 14.60 4.87
C PRO A 120 -12.97 13.33 5.00
N LYS A 121 -13.21 12.61 3.89
CA LYS A 121 -13.95 11.35 3.90
C LYS A 121 -13.16 10.26 4.64
N ILE A 122 -11.87 10.13 4.35
CA ILE A 122 -10.99 9.17 5.03
C ILE A 122 -10.86 9.50 6.52
N GLU A 123 -10.72 10.79 6.86
CA GLU A 123 -10.71 11.25 8.25
C GLU A 123 -11.98 10.84 8.99
N GLN A 124 -13.16 11.07 8.40
CA GLN A 124 -14.43 10.67 9.02
C GLN A 124 -14.52 9.16 9.21
N ILE A 125 -14.08 8.34 8.25
CA ILE A 125 -14.07 6.87 8.37
C ILE A 125 -13.22 6.42 9.57
N ILE A 126 -12.06 7.06 9.78
CA ILE A 126 -11.17 6.76 10.91
C ILE A 126 -11.81 7.20 12.24
N LEU A 127 -12.37 8.41 12.30
CA LEU A 127 -13.03 8.92 13.50
C LEU A 127 -14.23 8.06 13.90
N ASP A 128 -15.07 7.67 12.94
CA ASP A 128 -16.21 6.78 13.18
C ASP A 128 -15.76 5.41 13.69
N PHE A 129 -14.68 4.87 13.14
CA PHE A 129 -14.12 3.61 13.61
C PHE A 129 -13.63 3.73 15.05
N VAL A 130 -12.86 4.78 15.39
CA VAL A 130 -12.36 5.00 16.75
C VAL A 130 -13.50 5.20 17.74
N ALA A 131 -14.52 6.00 17.40
CA ALA A 131 -15.69 6.21 18.23
C ALA A 131 -16.48 4.92 18.48
N SER A 132 -16.46 3.96 17.54
CA SER A 132 -17.10 2.65 17.73
C SER A 132 -16.35 1.71 18.67
N LEU A 133 -15.14 2.07 19.13
CA LEU A 133 -14.35 1.30 20.09
C LEU A 133 -14.59 1.71 21.56
N GLU A 134 -15.28 2.83 21.79
CA GLU A 134 -15.71 3.30 23.11
C GLU A 134 -16.97 2.57 23.60
#